data_AF-A0A820C7M5-F1
#
_entry.id   AF-A0A820C7M5-F1
#
_cell.length_a   1.000
_cell.length_b   1.000
_cell.length_c   1.000
_cell.angle_alpha   90.00
_cell.angle_beta   90.00
_cell.angle_gamma   90.00
#
_symmetry.space_group_name_H-M   'P 1'
#
loop_
_entity.id
_entity.type
_entity.pdbx_description
1 polymer ?
#
loop_
_entity_poly.entity_id
_entity_poly.type
_entity_poly.pdbx_seq_one_letter_code
_entity_poly.pdbx_strand_id
1 'polypeptide(L)' 'MLIDDQETIYPYHEQITYVPKRDCQKKFNIYLLYPHRPKNLSSNYSVRIDIFNKDSLTYWASWHLLIPFQFLPV' A
#
# COMPACT_ATOMS: atom_id res chain seq x y z
N MET A 1 0.08 -0.71 1.67
CA MET A 1 0.02 0.22 2.81
C MET A 1 0.50 1.60 2.39
N LEU A 2 0.01 2.66 3.04
CA LEU A 2 0.49 4.03 2.85
C LEU A 2 1.69 4.28 3.78
N ILE A 3 2.78 4.83 3.24
CA ILE A 3 3.96 5.23 4.01
C ILE A 3 4.32 6.69 3.73
N ASP A 4 4.96 7.37 4.68
CA ASP A 4 5.55 8.70 4.49
C ASP A 4 7.08 8.64 4.30
N ASP A 5 7.69 9.81 4.17
CA ASP A 5 9.14 10.00 4.02
C ASP A 5 9.96 9.49 5.21
N GLN A 6 9.33 9.30 6.37
CA GLN A 6 9.93 8.73 7.58
C GLN A 6 9.70 7.21 7.69
N GLU A 7 9.19 6.59 6.63
CA GLU A 7 8.80 5.17 6.59
C GLU A 7 7.70 4.79 7.58
N THR A 8 6.94 5.77 8.09
CA THR A 8 5.83 5.51 9.00
C THR A 8 4.73 4.78 8.25
N ILE A 9 4.39 3.58 8.70
CA ILE A 9 3.27 2.81 8.15
C ILE A 9 1.98 3.28 8.79
N TYR A 10 1.07 3.80 7.98
CA TYR A 10 -0.24 4.22 8.47
C TYR A 10 -1.20 3.02 8.62
N PRO A 11 -2.10 3.07 9.62
CA PRO A 11 -2.88 1.91 10.05
C PRO A 11 -3.87 1.41 8.99
N TYR A 12 -4.28 2.25 8.05
CA TYR A 12 -5.19 1.89 6.96
C TYR A 12 -4.42 1.14 5.86
N HIS A 13 -4.24 -0.17 6.06
CA HIS A 13 -3.66 -1.07 5.08
C HIS A 13 -4.46 -2.36 4.96
N GLU A 14 -4.37 -2.97 3.79
CA GLU A 14 -5.03 -4.24 3.47
C GLU A 14 -4.01 -5.36 3.38
N GLN A 15 -4.40 -6.55 3.82
CA GLN A 15 -3.66 -7.79 3.60
C GLN A 15 -4.49 -8.72 2.72
N ILE A 16 -3.88 -9.22 1.64
CA ILE A 16 -4.57 -10.03 0.65
C ILE A 16 -3.80 -11.34 0.46
N THR A 17 -4.50 -12.47 0.54
CA THR A 17 -3.93 -13.76 0.12
C THR A 17 -4.09 -13.90 -1.39
N TYR A 18 -2.97 -13.82 -2.11
CA TYR A 18 -2.92 -13.98 -3.56
C TYR A 18 -2.52 -15.40 -3.96
N VAL A 19 -3.32 -16.05 -4.81
CA VAL A 19 -3.02 -17.35 -5.40
C VAL A 19 -3.00 -17.20 -6.92
N PRO A 20 -1.84 -17.35 -7.60
CA PRO A 20 -1.72 -17.06 -9.04
C PRO A 20 -2.76 -17.77 -9.90
N LYS A 21 -3.06 -19.05 -9.63
CA LYS A 21 -4.06 -19.85 -10.38
C LYS A 21 -5.49 -19.27 -10.30
N ARG A 22 -5.82 -18.59 -9.21
CA ARG A 22 -7.17 -18.05 -8.95
C ARG A 22 -7.25 -16.55 -9.25
N ASP A 23 -6.22 -15.80 -8.89
CA ASP A 23 -6.30 -14.35 -8.74
C ASP A 23 -5.57 -13.56 -9.83
N CYS A 24 -4.91 -14.21 -10.79
CA CYS A 24 -4.13 -13.53 -11.85
C CYS A 24 -4.95 -12.50 -12.67
N GLN A 25 -6.24 -12.76 -12.88
CA GLN A 25 -7.13 -11.83 -13.59
C GLN A 25 -7.98 -10.95 -12.66
N LYS A 26 -7.83 -11.12 -11.34
CA LYS A 26 -8.62 -10.37 -10.36
C LYS A 26 -8.01 -8.98 -10.19
N LYS A 27 -8.86 -7.96 -10.29
CA LYS A 27 -8.51 -6.59 -9.92
C LYS A 27 -8.74 -6.39 -8.43
N PHE A 28 -7.79 -5.76 -7.76
CA PHE A 28 -7.88 -5.40 -6.34
C PHE A 28 -8.01 -3.88 -6.24
N ASN A 29 -9.13 -3.42 -5.69
CA ASN A 29 -9.37 -2.01 -5.41
C ASN A 29 -9.17 -1.81 -3.91
N ILE A 30 -8.15 -1.04 -3.54
CA ILE A 30 -7.78 -0.79 -2.15
C ILE A 30 -7.90 0.70 -1.88
N TYR A 31 -8.67 1.06 -0.86
CA TYR A 31 -8.78 2.43 -0.41
C TYR A 31 -7.62 2.76 0.52
N LEU A 32 -6.86 3.79 0.16
CA LEU A 32 -5.80 4.33 0.98
C LEU A 32 -6.29 5.63 1.61
N LEU A 33 -6.03 5.80 2.91
CA LEU A 33 -6.44 6.99 3.64
C LEU A 33 -5.22 7.73 4.17
N TYR A 34 -5.16 9.03 3.90
CA TYR A 34 -4.18 9.88 4.55
C TYR A 34 -4.46 9.95 6.06
N PRO A 35 -3.41 10.19 6.87
CA PRO A 35 -3.53 10.25 8.33
C PRO A 35 -4.39 11.44 8.75
N HIS A 36 -4.24 12.54 8.01
CA HIS A 36 -4.98 13.78 8.18
C HIS A 36 -5.61 14.12 6.82
N ARG A 37 -6.79 14.74 6.85
CA ARG A 37 -7.47 15.23 5.65
C ARG A 37 -7.65 16.74 5.80
N PRO A 38 -7.07 17.57 4.92
CA PRO A 38 -6.30 17.23 3.71
C PRO A 38 -4.88 16.67 3.99
N LYS A 39 -4.24 16.12 2.95
CA LYS A 39 -2.83 15.66 2.97
C LYS A 39 -1.91 16.80 3.46
N ASN A 40 -0.95 16.48 4.32
CA ASN A 40 0.10 17.43 4.69
C ASN A 40 1.00 17.70 3.47
N LEU A 41 1.08 18.95 3.02
CA LEU A 41 1.85 19.36 1.85
C LEU A 41 3.37 19.27 2.05
N SER A 42 3.83 19.30 3.29
CA SER A 42 5.25 19.16 3.63
C SER A 42 5.72 17.71 3.64
N SER A 43 4.80 16.74 3.53
CA SER A 43 5.10 15.30 3.58
C SER A 43 4.82 14.66 2.23
N ASN A 44 5.77 13.89 1.71
CA ASN A 44 5.49 13.00 0.61
C ASN A 44 5.01 11.65 1.16
N TYR A 45 4.16 11.02 0.36
CA TYR A 45 3.59 9.73 0.69
C TYR A 45 3.77 8.80 -0.51
N SER A 46 3.98 7.54 -0.20
CA SER A 46 4.07 6.48 -1.20
C SER A 46 3.25 5.27 -0.78
N VAL A 47 2.89 4.43 -1.74
CA VAL A 47 2.29 3.13 -1.50
C VAL A 47 3.39 2.10 -1.47
N ARG A 48 3.48 1.38 -0.36
CA ARG A 48 4.33 0.21 -0.22
C ARG A 48 3.48 -1.05 -0.34
N ILE A 49 3.90 -1.97 -1.19
CA ILE A 49 3.29 -3.28 -1.36
C ILE A 49 4.37 -4.30 -1.06
N ASP A 50 4.19 -5.06 0.02
CA ASP A 50 5.12 -6.12 0.40
C ASP A 50 4.50 -7.49 0.11
N ILE A 51 5.31 -8.40 -0.43
CA ILE A 51 4.92 -9.79 -0.66
C ILE A 51 5.74 -10.70 0.24
N PHE A 52 5.02 -11.62 0.87
CA PHE A 52 5.57 -12.66 1.71
C PHE A 52 5.10 -14.02 1.21
N ASN A 53 5.93 -15.04 1.42
CA ASN A 53 5.46 -16.41 1.35
C ASN A 53 4.38 -16.62 2.43
N LYS A 54 3.24 -17.17 2.03
CA LYS A 54 2.09 -17.33 2.93
C LYS A 54 2.37 -18.26 4.12
N ASP A 55 3.09 -19.34 3.89
CA ASP A 55 3.25 -20.41 4.88
C ASP A 55 4.44 -20.14 5.79
N SER A 56 5.57 -19.69 5.23
CA SER A 56 6.77 -19.40 6.00
C SER A 56 6.87 -17.96 6.51
N LEU A 57 5.98 -17.07 6.07
CA LEU A 57 6.02 -15.62 6.30
C LEU A 57 7.34 -14.97 5.87
N THR A 58 8.10 -15.64 4.99
CA THR A 58 9.37 -15.13 4.49
C THR A 58 9.11 -13.99 3.52
N TYR A 59 9.73 -12.84 3.76
CA TYR A 59 9.70 -11.71 2.84
C TYR A 59 10.26 -12.11 1.47
N TRP A 60 9.60 -11.68 0.40
CA TRP A 60 10.00 -12.01 -0.96
C TRP A 60 10.35 -10.78 -1.78
N ALA A 61 9.49 -9.76 -1.78
CA ALA A 61 9.70 -8.55 -2.55
C ALA A 61 8.86 -7.38 -2.01
N SER A 62 9.23 -6.16 -2.40
CA SER A 62 8.44 -4.96 -2.17
C SER A 62 8.38 -4.09 -3.43
N TRP A 63 7.29 -3.35 -3.57
CA TRP A 63 7.16 -2.25 -4.52
C TRP A 63 6.87 -0.96 -3.77
N HIS A 64 7.49 0.11 -4.23
CA HIS A 64 7.29 1.46 -3.73
C HIS A 64 6.78 2.34 -4.86
N LEU A 65 5.56 2.85 -4.72
CA LEU A 65 4.87 3.64 -5.74
C LEU A 65 4.61 5.04 -5.19
N LEU A 66 5.20 6.06 -5.81
CA LEU A 66 4.99 7.46 -5.40
C LEU A 66 3.55 7.89 -5.67
N ILE A 67 2.98 8.70 -4.77
CA ILE A 67 1.65 9.29 -4.94
C ILE A 67 1.82 10.76 -5.31
N PRO A 68 1.69 11.13 -6.60
CA PRO A 68 1.92 12.52 -7.03
C PRO A 68 0.76 13.44 -6.67
N PHE A 69 -0.39 12.90 -6.25
CA PHE A 69 -1.61 13.65 -6.02
C PHE A 69 -1.68 14.22 -4.59
N GLN A 70 -2.36 15.36 -4.46
CA GLN A 70 -2.68 15.95 -3.15
C GLN A 70 -3.88 15.31 -2.47
N PHE A 71 -4.71 14.59 -3.24
CA PHE A 71 -5.83 13.82 -2.75
C PHE A 71 -5.79 12.43 -3.37
N LEU A 72 -6.22 11.42 -2.60
CA LEU A 72 -6.45 10.08 -3.13
C LEU A 72 -7.89 10.06 -3.70
N PRO A 73 -8.12 9.47 -4.88
CA PRO A 73 -9.47 9.34 -5.42
C PRO A 73 -10.32 8.53 -4.43
N VAL A 74 -11.51 9.07 -4.15
CA VAL A 74 -12.54 8.47 -3.28
C VAL A 74 -13.41 7.55 -4.12
#